data_AF-A0A434FSG7-F1
#
_entry.id   AF-A0A434FSG7-F1
#
_cell.length_a   1.000
_cell.length_b   1.000
_cell.length_c   1.000
_cell.angle_alpha   90.00
_cell.angle_beta   90.00
_cell.angle_gamma   90.00
#
_symmetry.space_group_name_H-M   'P 1'
#
loop_
_entity.id
_entity.type
_entity.pdbx_description
1 polymer ?
#
loop_
_entity_poly.entity_id
_entity_poly.type
_entity_poly.pdbx_seq_one_letter_code
_entity_poly.pdbx_strand_id
1 'polypeptide(L)'
;MIPSDLNSPDYLDVKATVERERPVIHRKVEKIIKLLSTLSDVSQKQAICELTAVWVSAIYPDDPKMALSLSDAMREQTDIYITTAAQHRRQH
;
A
#
# COMPACT_ATOMS: atom_id res chain seq x y z
N MET A 1 12.56 13.14 17.93
CA MET A 1 11.82 12.52 19.06
C MET A 1 10.91 11.47 18.44
N ILE A 2 11.18 10.18 18.66
CA ILE A 2 10.29 9.11 18.19
C ILE A 2 9.03 9.19 19.07
N PRO A 3 7.83 9.29 18.51
CA PRO A 3 6.62 9.42 19.33
C PRO A 3 6.49 8.19 20.26
N SER A 4 6.09 8.44 21.51
CA SER A 4 6.13 7.47 22.62
C SER A 4 5.14 6.31 22.49
N ASP A 5 4.26 6.39 21.50
CA ASP A 5 3.23 5.43 21.11
C ASP A 5 3.79 4.20 20.37
N LEU A 6 4.92 4.34 19.67
CA LEU A 6 5.57 3.26 18.91
C LEU A 6 6.26 2.18 19.77
N ASN A 7 6.25 2.35 21.09
CA ASN A 7 6.71 1.35 22.07
C ASN A 7 5.58 0.89 23.03
N SER A 8 4.34 1.30 22.78
CA SER A 8 3.21 0.81 23.58
C SER A 8 3.04 -0.71 23.35
N PRO A 9 2.66 -1.47 24.40
CA PRO A 9 2.39 -2.91 24.26
C PRO A 9 1.38 -3.21 23.13
N ASP A 10 0.35 -2.38 23.00
CA ASP A 10 -0.69 -2.51 21.98
C ASP A 10 -0.12 -2.31 20.56
N TYR A 11 0.71 -1.28 20.36
CA TYR A 11 1.39 -1.08 19.07
C TYR A 11 2.32 -2.25 18.73
N LEU A 12 3.05 -2.78 19.71
CA LEU A 12 3.96 -3.90 19.50
C LEU A 12 3.22 -5.19 19.15
N ASP A 13 2.06 -5.44 19.76
CA ASP A 13 1.22 -6.60 19.44
C ASP A 13 0.60 -6.50 18.05
N VAL A 14 0.08 -5.32 17.68
CA VAL A 14 -0.41 -5.05 16.32
C VAL A 14 0.73 -5.21 15.31
N LYS A 15 1.91 -4.65 15.59
CA LYS A 15 3.10 -4.78 14.73
C LYS A 15 3.52 -6.25 14.59
N ALA A 16 3.55 -7.01 15.68
CA ALA A 16 3.90 -8.43 15.66
C ALA A 16 2.90 -9.24 14.82
N THR A 17 1.61 -8.93 14.92
CA THR A 17 0.57 -9.53 14.09
C THR A 17 0.77 -9.17 12.61
N VAL A 18 0.99 -7.90 12.29
CA VAL A 18 1.26 -7.47 10.91
C VAL A 18 2.49 -8.19 10.34
N GLU A 19 3.60 -8.26 11.08
CA GLU A 19 4.81 -8.95 10.62
C GLU A 19 4.60 -10.46 10.42
N ARG A 20 3.81 -11.10 11.29
CA ARG A 20 3.46 -12.53 11.15
C ARG A 20 2.61 -12.79 9.91
N GLU A 21 1.63 -11.94 9.63
CA GLU A 21 0.71 -12.10 8.49
C GLU A 21 1.32 -11.62 7.16
N ARG A 22 2.33 -10.73 7.20
CA ARG A 22 2.97 -10.10 6.04
C ARG A 22 3.34 -11.09 4.93
N PRO A 23 3.97 -12.27 5.19
CA PRO A 23 4.33 -13.21 4.13
C PRO A 23 3.10 -13.77 3.39
N VAL A 24 2.01 -14.03 4.10
CA VAL A 24 0.76 -14.55 3.49
C VAL A 24 0.11 -13.46 2.64
N ILE A 25 0.07 -12.22 3.15
CA ILE A 25 -0.42 -11.05 2.42
C ILE A 25 0.39 -10.87 1.13
N HIS A 26 1.72 -10.87 1.21
CA HIS A 26 2.60 -10.74 0.03
C HIS A 26 2.32 -11.82 -1.02
N ARG A 27 2.20 -13.09 -0.62
CA ARG A 27 1.87 -14.18 -1.56
C ARG A 27 0.52 -13.99 -2.24
N LYS A 28 -0.49 -13.48 -1.53
CA LYS A 28 -1.81 -13.18 -2.12
C LYS A 28 -1.71 -12.01 -3.09
N VAL A 29 -1.00 -10.95 -2.70
CA VAL A 29 -0.74 -9.78 -3.56
C VAL A 29 0.02 -10.19 -4.83
N GLU A 30 1.03 -11.04 -4.75
CA GLU A 30 1.76 -11.56 -5.93
C GLU A 30 0.84 -12.28 -6.93
N LYS A 31 -0.13 -13.07 -6.43
CA LYS A 31 -1.12 -13.73 -7.29
C LYS A 31 -2.03 -12.72 -7.99
N ILE A 32 -2.46 -11.69 -7.26
CA ILE A 32 -3.27 -10.60 -7.82
C ILE A 32 -2.47 -9.83 -8.87
N ILE A 33 -1.20 -9.49 -8.61
CA ILE A 33 -0.33 -8.81 -9.56
C ILE A 33 -0.16 -9.62 -10.85
N LYS A 34 0.04 -10.94 -10.75
CA LYS A 34 0.11 -11.83 -11.92
C LYS A 34 -1.19 -11.76 -12.74
N LEU A 35 -2.34 -11.82 -12.09
CA LEU A 35 -3.64 -11.69 -12.77
C LEU A 35 -3.79 -10.32 -13.43
N LEU A 36 -3.46 -9.23 -12.72
CA LEU A 36 -3.52 -7.87 -13.24
C LEU A 36 -2.65 -7.69 -14.49
N SER A 37 -1.49 -8.35 -14.56
CA SER A 37 -0.58 -8.28 -15.71
C SER A 37 -1.11 -8.93 -16.99
N THR A 38 -2.18 -9.73 -16.88
CA THR A 38 -2.84 -10.35 -18.04
C THR A 38 -4.03 -9.55 -18.58
N LEU A 39 -4.41 -8.47 -17.90
CA LEU A 39 -5.53 -7.61 -18.30
C LEU A 39 -5.10 -6.59 -19.36
N SER A 40 -6.08 -5.99 -20.03
CA SER A 40 -5.83 -4.80 -20.86
C SER A 40 -5.35 -3.62 -20.01
N ASP A 41 -4.63 -2.68 -20.60
CA ASP A 41 -4.14 -1.47 -19.90
C ASP A 41 -5.25 -0.72 -19.14
N VAL A 42 -6.44 -0.61 -19.74
CA VAL A 42 -7.59 0.07 -19.13
C VAL A 42 -8.13 -0.74 -17.96
N SER A 43 -8.33 -2.05 -18.16
CA SER A 43 -8.81 -2.96 -17.12
C SER A 43 -7.85 -3.06 -15.94
N GLN A 44 -6.54 -3.06 -16.21
CA GLN A 44 -5.50 -3.08 -15.19
C GLN A 44 -5.57 -1.83 -14.30
N LYS A 45 -5.67 -0.64 -14.92
CA LYS A 45 -5.80 0.63 -14.19
C LYS A 45 -7.05 0.65 -13.31
N GLN A 46 -8.19 0.23 -13.87
CA GLN A 46 -9.45 0.20 -13.13
C GLN A 46 -9.36 -0.75 -11.93
N ALA A 47 -8.85 -1.97 -12.13
CA ALA A 47 -8.72 -2.93 -11.05
C ALA A 47 -7.77 -2.46 -9.93
N ILE A 48 -6.68 -1.76 -10.27
CA ILE A 48 -5.78 -1.15 -9.29
C ILE A 48 -6.50 -0.04 -8.50
N CYS A 49 -7.26 0.82 -9.16
CA CYS A 49 -8.05 1.87 -8.50
C CYS A 49 -9.09 1.26 -7.54
N GLU A 50 -9.82 0.23 -7.97
CA GLU A 50 -10.82 -0.45 -7.13
C GLU A 50 -10.18 -1.10 -5.90
N LEU A 51 -9.07 -1.81 -6.06
CA LEU A 51 -8.33 -2.42 -4.94
C LEU A 51 -7.81 -1.37 -3.96
N THR A 52 -7.27 -0.26 -4.48
CA THR A 52 -6.76 0.84 -3.66
C THR A 52 -7.88 1.49 -2.86
N ALA A 53 -9.03 1.76 -3.50
CA ALA A 53 -10.20 2.32 -2.83
C ALA A 53 -10.70 1.41 -1.69
N VAL A 54 -10.77 0.08 -1.91
CA VAL A 54 -11.17 -0.87 -0.87
C VAL A 54 -10.23 -0.82 0.34
N TRP A 55 -8.92 -0.79 0.13
CA TRP A 55 -7.96 -0.72 1.24
C TRP A 55 -8.01 0.60 1.99
N VAL A 56 -8.10 1.71 1.26
CA VAL A 56 -8.16 3.05 1.86
C VAL A 56 -9.46 3.22 2.67
N SER A 57 -10.60 2.79 2.12
CA SER A 57 -11.88 2.82 2.83
C SER A 57 -11.93 1.86 4.02
N ALA A 58 -11.15 0.78 4.04
CA ALA A 58 -11.07 -0.10 5.20
C ALA A 58 -10.31 0.56 6.38
N ILE A 59 -9.41 1.49 6.10
CA ILE A 59 -8.65 2.23 7.13
C ILE A 59 -9.50 3.37 7.71
N TYR A 60 -10.23 4.10 6.86
CA TYR A 60 -11.10 5.21 7.26
C TYR A 60 -12.54 4.99 6.74
N PRO A 61 -13.31 4.04 7.33
CA PRO A 61 -14.62 3.66 6.80
C PRO A 61 -15.66 4.79 6.89
N ASP A 62 -15.58 5.62 7.93
CA ASP A 62 -16.56 6.67 8.21
C ASP A 62 -16.00 8.08 7.98
N ASP A 63 -14.77 8.20 7.47
CA ASP A 63 -14.13 9.49 7.19
C ASP A 63 -13.62 9.56 5.74
N PRO A 64 -14.50 9.94 4.79
CA PRO A 64 -14.13 10.08 3.39
C PRO A 64 -13.01 11.10 3.14
N LYS A 65 -12.87 12.13 4.00
CA LYS A 65 -11.83 13.14 3.84
C LYS A 65 -10.46 12.56 4.18
N MET A 66 -10.37 11.80 5.27
CA MET A 66 -9.13 11.10 5.64
C MET A 66 -8.79 9.98 4.66
N ALA A 67 -9.80 9.26 4.16
CA ALA A 67 -9.62 8.29 3.07
C ALA A 67 -9.00 8.94 1.82
N LEU A 68 -9.57 10.05 1.33
CA LEU A 68 -9.01 10.78 0.18
C LEU A 68 -7.59 11.29 0.46
N SER A 69 -7.36 11.87 1.63
CA SER A 69 -6.02 12.36 2.02
C SER A 69 -4.98 11.23 2.04
N LEU A 70 -5.34 10.02 2.48
CA LEU A 70 -4.46 8.86 2.46
C LEU A 70 -4.16 8.42 1.01
N SER A 71 -5.19 8.38 0.16
CA SER A 71 -5.02 8.04 -1.26
C SER A 71 -4.05 9.00 -1.97
N ASP A 72 -4.15 10.31 -1.70
CA ASP A 72 -3.24 11.31 -2.28
C ASP A 72 -1.80 11.10 -1.78
N ALA A 73 -1.60 10.90 -0.47
CA ALA A 73 -0.28 10.62 0.10
C ALA A 73 0.34 9.33 -0.48
N MET A 74 -0.47 8.29 -0.70
CA MET A 74 -0.01 7.04 -1.34
C MET A 74 0.45 7.26 -2.78
N ARG A 75 -0.27 8.08 -3.55
CA ARG A 75 0.13 8.44 -4.92
C ARG A 75 1.47 9.15 -4.93
N GLU A 76 1.62 10.20 -4.12
CA GLU A 76 2.88 10.95 -4.02
C GLU A 76 4.05 10.04 -3.65
N GLN A 77 3.87 9.18 -2.65
CA GLN A 77 4.90 8.24 -2.22
C GLN A 77 5.25 7.20 -3.30
N THR A 78 4.26 6.76 -4.08
CA THR A 78 4.46 5.86 -5.22
C THR A 78 5.30 6.50 -6.32
N ASP A 79 4.99 7.75 -6.67
CA ASP A 79 5.75 8.51 -7.69
C ASP A 79 7.22 8.68 -7.28
N ILE A 80 7.48 8.94 -5.98
CA ILE A 80 8.83 8.99 -5.42
C ILE A 80 9.54 7.64 -5.63
N TYR A 81 8.92 6.53 -5.20
CA TYR A 81 9.56 5.20 -5.31
C TYR A 81 9.88 4.81 -6.76
N ILE A 82 8.97 5.09 -7.70
CA ILE A 82 9.20 4.81 -9.12
C ILE A 82 10.37 5.65 -9.65
N THR A 83 10.39 6.94 -9.33
CA THR A 83 11.41 7.87 -9.81
C THR A 83 12.79 7.50 -9.26
N THR A 84 12.89 7.24 -7.95
CA THR A 84 14.15 6.81 -7.31
C THR A 84 14.64 5.48 -7.87
N ALA A 85 13.75 4.50 -8.07
CA ALA A 85 14.12 3.22 -8.68
C ALA A 85 14.59 3.37 -10.14
N ALA A 86 14.02 4.30 -10.90
CA ALA A 86 14.48 4.61 -12.26
C ALA A 86 15.85 5.30 -12.26
N GLN A 87 16.12 6.18 -11.30
CA GLN A 87 17.43 6.82 -11.13
C GLN A 87 18.52 5.81 -10.78
N HIS A 88 18.29 4.91 -9.82
CA HIS A 88 19.25 3.86 -9.46
C HIS A 88 19.59 2.94 -10.64
N ARG A 89 18.59 2.57 -11.46
CA ARG A 89 18.80 1.75 -12.66
C ARG A 89 19.62 2.43 -13.76
N ARG A 90 19.79 3.75 -13.73
CA ARG A 90 20.61 4.51 -14.71
C ARG A 90 22.06 4.70 -14.25
N GLN A 91 22.35 4.43 -12.97
CA GLN A 91 23.67 4.59 -12.36
C GLN A 91 24.46 3.27 -12.30
N HIS A 92 23.83 2.17 -12.70
CA HIS A 92 24.40 0.83 -12.83
C HIS A 92 24.23 0.33 -14.27
#